data_AF-A0A9W8JZF2-F1
#
_entry.id   AF-A0A9W8JZF2-F1
#
_cell.length_a   1.000
_cell.length_b   1.000
_cell.length_c   1.000
_cell.angle_alpha   90.00
_cell.angle_beta   90.00
_cell.angle_gamma   90.00
#
_symmetry.space_group_name_H-M   'P 1'
#
loop_
_entity.id
_entity.type
_entity.pdbx_description
1 polymer ?
#
loop_
_entity_poly.entity_id
_entity_poly.type
_entity_poly.pdbx_seq_one_letter_code
_entity_poly.pdbx_strand_id
1 'polypeptide(L)'
;MMHVIRAILYILLVSLQLSFSWALESDDPKFACSGTLLGLTAYRINYTERLNSGDILTFRRRFYDPVVVELLVTACLGIIISVAFLASILGRAGKDALTYALEHICLITLWILFLVGSGVFTSRWTNLGWCRGSYKICRILEAIKAFSWICWALVTLLILSSLYNMIQRRSGWWSAADGRKEREPSGSGSYPETRATTTTTASHTEPLTA
;
A
#
# COMPACT_ATOMS: atom_id res chain seq x y z
N MET A 1 7.78 -23.92 -5.73
CA MET A 1 6.82 -23.02 -6.40
C MET A 1 5.36 -23.36 -6.13
N MET A 2 4.86 -24.58 -6.41
CA MET A 2 3.44 -24.94 -6.20
C MET A 2 2.92 -24.79 -4.75
N HIS A 3 3.75 -25.00 -3.73
CA HIS A 3 3.35 -24.82 -2.32
C HIS A 3 3.22 -23.35 -1.92
N VAL A 4 4.08 -22.49 -2.46
CA VAL A 4 4.01 -21.03 -2.25
C VAL A 4 2.76 -20.48 -2.94
N ILE A 5 2.45 -20.96 -4.15
CA ILE A 5 1.23 -20.61 -4.88
C ILE A 5 -0.02 -21.04 -4.10
N ARG A 6 -0.03 -22.24 -3.51
CA ARG A 6 -1.15 -22.72 -2.68
C ARG A 6 -1.33 -21.94 -1.38
N ALA A 7 -0.25 -21.60 -0.70
CA ALA A 7 -0.28 -20.79 0.52
C ALA A 7 -0.76 -19.36 0.23
N ILE A 8 -0.27 -18.76 -0.86
CA ILE A 8 -0.73 -17.46 -1.35
C ILE A 8 -2.20 -17.53 -1.77
N LEU A 9 -2.64 -18.59 -2.46
CA LEU A 9 -4.03 -18.77 -2.86
C LEU A 9 -4.96 -18.93 -1.65
N TYR A 10 -4.51 -19.60 -0.57
CA TYR A 10 -5.28 -19.76 0.67
C TYR A 10 -5.38 -18.46 1.45
N ILE A 11 -4.26 -17.74 1.60
CA ILE A 11 -4.24 -16.41 2.22
C ILE A 11 -5.10 -15.45 1.40
N LEU A 12 -5.02 -15.51 0.07
CA LEU A 12 -5.86 -14.73 -0.82
C LEU A 12 -7.32 -15.11 -0.73
N LEU A 13 -7.68 -16.39 -0.63
CA LEU A 13 -9.08 -16.82 -0.46
C LEU A 13 -9.68 -16.37 0.86
N VAL A 14 -8.89 -16.44 1.94
CA VAL A 14 -9.30 -15.97 3.28
C VAL A 14 -9.41 -14.44 3.28
N SER A 15 -8.43 -13.73 2.72
CA SER A 15 -8.50 -12.28 2.54
C SER A 15 -9.61 -11.87 1.57
N LEU A 16 -9.91 -12.65 0.52
CA LEU A 16 -11.02 -12.38 -0.39
C LEU A 16 -12.34 -12.56 0.32
N GLN A 17 -12.52 -13.63 1.11
CA GLN A 17 -13.75 -13.83 1.88
C GLN A 17 -13.95 -12.72 2.91
N LEU A 18 -12.89 -12.33 3.63
CA LEU A 18 -12.94 -11.22 4.58
C LEU A 18 -13.21 -9.89 3.87
N SER A 19 -12.50 -9.58 2.78
CA SER A 19 -12.71 -8.35 2.00
C SER A 19 -14.05 -8.31 1.28
N PHE A 20 -14.59 -9.44 0.80
CA PHE A 20 -15.91 -9.49 0.15
C PHE A 20 -17.04 -9.36 1.17
N SER A 21 -16.83 -9.89 2.39
CA SER A 21 -17.76 -9.70 3.51
C SER A 21 -17.73 -8.26 4.05
N TRP A 22 -16.60 -7.57 3.98
CA TRP A 22 -16.47 -6.16 4.39
C TRP A 22 -16.85 -5.16 3.27
N ALA A 23 -16.63 -5.51 1.99
CA ALA A 23 -16.95 -4.66 0.85
C ALA A 23 -18.44 -4.66 0.48
N LEU A 24 -19.24 -5.61 0.99
CA LEU A 24 -20.70 -5.55 0.88
C LEU A 24 -21.32 -4.50 1.82
N GLU A 25 -20.57 -4.00 2.81
CA GLU A 25 -21.07 -3.08 3.84
C GLU A 25 -20.42 -1.67 3.77
N SER A 26 -19.32 -1.50 3.02
CA SER A 26 -18.54 -0.24 2.98
C SER A 26 -18.51 0.33 1.56
N ASP A 27 -19.14 1.50 1.38
CA ASP A 27 -19.14 2.34 0.17
C ASP A 27 -17.76 2.98 -0.14
N ASP A 28 -16.64 2.30 0.15
CA ASP A 28 -15.30 2.86 -0.06
C ASP A 28 -14.68 2.43 -1.40
N PRO A 29 -14.55 3.32 -2.40
CA PRO A 29 -14.13 2.98 -3.77
C PRO A 29 -12.68 2.50 -3.90
N LYS A 30 -11.88 2.58 -2.83
CA LYS A 30 -10.43 2.35 -2.87
C LYS A 30 -10.06 0.87 -3.00
N PHE A 31 -10.85 -0.04 -2.41
CA PHE A 31 -10.57 -1.48 -2.42
C PHE A 31 -11.18 -2.23 -3.61
N ALA A 32 -12.18 -1.62 -4.26
CA ALA A 32 -12.92 -2.24 -5.35
C ALA A 32 -12.02 -2.58 -6.55
N CYS A 33 -11.10 -1.69 -6.94
CA CYS A 33 -10.27 -1.89 -8.14
C CYS A 33 -9.26 -3.03 -8.01
N SER A 34 -8.61 -3.15 -6.85
CA SER A 34 -7.63 -4.23 -6.62
C SER A 34 -8.33 -5.59 -6.47
N GLY A 35 -9.51 -5.61 -5.81
CA GLY A 35 -10.32 -6.82 -5.67
C GLY A 35 -10.87 -7.32 -7.01
N THR A 36 -11.34 -6.42 -7.88
CA THR A 36 -11.85 -6.81 -9.21
C THR A 36 -10.73 -7.34 -10.09
N LEU A 37 -9.54 -6.72 -10.09
CA LEU A 37 -8.37 -7.25 -10.79
C LEU A 37 -7.98 -8.64 -10.31
N LEU A 38 -7.98 -8.86 -8.99
CA LEU A 38 -7.63 -10.15 -8.42
C LEU A 38 -8.66 -11.22 -8.78
N GLY A 39 -9.96 -10.90 -8.73
CA GLY A 39 -11.02 -11.79 -9.16
C GLY A 39 -10.96 -12.14 -10.65
N LEU A 40 -10.76 -11.15 -11.53
CA LEU A 40 -10.66 -11.34 -12.98
C LEU A 40 -9.43 -12.16 -13.39
N THR A 41 -8.28 -11.92 -12.76
CA THR A 41 -7.04 -12.66 -13.02
C THR A 41 -7.11 -14.10 -12.51
N ALA A 42 -7.65 -14.33 -11.30
CA ALA A 42 -7.88 -15.68 -10.78
C ALA A 42 -8.88 -16.47 -11.63
N TYR A 43 -9.96 -15.83 -12.09
CA TYR A 43 -10.93 -16.45 -12.99
C TYR A 43 -10.27 -16.90 -14.30
N ARG A 44 -9.42 -16.06 -14.90
CA ARG A 44 -8.69 -16.42 -16.12
C ARG A 44 -7.76 -17.61 -15.91
N ILE A 45 -7.02 -17.67 -14.80
CA ILE A 45 -6.11 -18.79 -14.50
C ILE A 45 -6.91 -20.10 -14.38
N ASN A 46 -7.99 -20.11 -13.59
CA ASN A 46 -8.84 -21.29 -13.44
C ASN A 46 -9.49 -21.72 -14.78
N TYR A 47 -9.86 -20.75 -15.63
CA TYR A 47 -10.34 -21.04 -16.98
C TYR A 47 -9.25 -21.70 -17.84
N THR A 48 -8.03 -21.17 -17.83
CA THR A 48 -6.92 -21.70 -18.65
C THR A 48 -6.46 -23.10 -18.23
N GLU A 49 -6.56 -23.46 -16.95
CA GLU A 49 -6.21 -24.81 -16.49
C GLU A 49 -7.28 -25.86 -16.84
N ARG A 50 -8.55 -25.47 -16.86
CA ARG A 50 -9.66 -26.40 -17.14
C ARG A 50 -9.94 -26.60 -18.64
N LEU A 51 -9.33 -25.81 -19.52
CA LEU A 51 -9.50 -25.94 -20.96
C LEU A 51 -8.66 -27.11 -21.51
N ASN A 52 -9.33 -28.22 -21.85
CA ASN A 52 -8.71 -29.34 -22.58
C ASN A 52 -8.73 -29.16 -24.11
N SER A 53 -9.68 -28.37 -24.62
CA SER A 53 -9.72 -27.93 -26.02
C SER A 53 -8.97 -26.60 -26.14
N GLY A 54 -8.07 -26.48 -27.12
CA GLY A 54 -7.21 -25.30 -27.27
C GLY A 54 -7.98 -23.99 -27.36
N ASP A 55 -7.36 -22.90 -26.90
CA ASP A 55 -7.94 -21.55 -26.96
C ASP A 55 -7.92 -21.01 -28.39
N ILE A 56 -8.96 -20.27 -28.77
CA ILE A 56 -9.10 -19.61 -30.08
C ILE A 56 -7.95 -18.62 -30.38
N LEU A 57 -7.31 -18.10 -29.32
CA LEU A 57 -6.25 -17.09 -29.43
C LEU A 57 -4.86 -17.69 -29.59
N THR A 58 -4.61 -18.89 -29.04
CA THR A 58 -3.25 -19.45 -28.99
C THR A 58 -3.15 -20.85 -29.61
N PHE A 59 -4.27 -21.50 -29.97
CA PHE A 59 -4.38 -22.88 -30.49
C PHE A 59 -3.65 -23.97 -29.65
N ARG A 60 -2.90 -23.60 -28.62
CA ARG A 60 -2.19 -24.48 -27.70
C ARG A 60 -3.15 -25.00 -26.65
N ARG A 61 -2.97 -26.26 -26.29
CA ARG A 61 -3.62 -26.89 -25.14
C ARG A 61 -2.80 -26.55 -23.89
N ARG A 62 -3.46 -26.07 -22.83
CA ARG A 62 -2.86 -25.65 -21.54
C ARG A 62 -1.69 -24.66 -21.71
N PHE A 63 -2.00 -23.37 -21.67
CA PHE A 63 -1.01 -22.30 -21.73
C PHE A 63 -1.05 -21.48 -20.44
N TYR A 64 0.13 -21.17 -19.90
CA TYR A 64 0.30 -20.30 -18.75
C TYR A 64 0.82 -18.94 -19.23
N ASP A 65 0.06 -17.88 -18.97
CA ASP A 65 0.42 -16.54 -19.38
C ASP A 65 1.17 -15.84 -18.24
N PRO A 66 2.50 -15.67 -18.33
CA PRO A 66 3.30 -15.12 -17.24
C PRO A 66 2.88 -13.69 -16.87
N VAL A 67 2.35 -12.93 -17.83
CA VAL A 67 1.98 -11.52 -17.64
C VAL A 67 0.78 -11.40 -16.69
N VAL A 68 -0.19 -12.32 -16.78
CA VAL A 68 -1.35 -12.30 -15.88
C VAL A 68 -0.97 -12.67 -14.45
N VAL A 69 0.08 -13.47 -14.29
CA VAL A 69 0.59 -13.88 -12.98
C VAL A 69 1.37 -12.74 -12.35
N GLU A 70 2.13 -12.00 -13.16
CA GLU A 70 2.79 -10.77 -12.73
C GLU A 70 1.77 -9.73 -12.23
N LEU A 71 0.68 -9.52 -12.98
CA LEU A 71 -0.42 -8.63 -12.55
C LEU A 71 -1.12 -9.13 -11.28
N LEU A 72 -1.32 -10.45 -11.15
CA LEU A 72 -1.88 -11.07 -9.94
C LEU A 72 -0.99 -10.78 -8.72
N VAL A 73 0.31 -11.07 -8.82
CA VAL A 73 1.27 -10.84 -7.73
C VAL A 73 1.34 -9.36 -7.37
N THR A 74 1.33 -8.48 -8.36
CA THR A 74 1.33 -7.02 -8.16
C THR A 74 0.07 -6.56 -7.43
N ALA A 75 -1.11 -7.08 -7.80
CA ALA A 75 -2.36 -6.78 -7.10
C ALA A 75 -2.34 -7.27 -5.63
N CYS A 76 -1.77 -8.45 -5.37
CA CYS A 76 -1.59 -8.97 -4.01
C CYS A 76 -0.67 -8.06 -3.18
N LEU A 77 0.46 -7.66 -3.75
CA LEU A 77 1.40 -6.75 -3.10
C LEU A 77 0.73 -5.40 -2.80
N GLY A 78 -0.07 -4.89 -3.74
CA GLY A 78 -0.84 -3.66 -3.57
C GLY A 78 -1.83 -3.73 -2.41
N ILE A 79 -2.52 -4.86 -2.23
CA ILE A 79 -3.43 -5.08 -1.09
C ILE A 79 -2.64 -5.10 0.22
N ILE A 80 -1.54 -5.86 0.30
CA ILE A 80 -0.71 -5.95 1.51
C ILE A 80 -0.18 -4.56 1.91
N ILE A 81 0.36 -3.81 0.94
CA ILE A 81 0.88 -2.46 1.16
C ILE A 81 -0.25 -1.51 1.58
N SER A 82 -1.43 -1.59 0.95
CA SER A 82 -2.58 -0.77 1.32
C SER A 82 -3.06 -1.03 2.75
N VAL A 83 -3.10 -2.29 3.19
CA VAL A 83 -3.44 -2.65 4.57
C VAL A 83 -2.36 -2.17 5.54
N ALA A 84 -1.08 -2.28 5.17
CA ALA A 84 0.02 -1.77 5.99
C ALA A 84 -0.09 -0.24 6.21
N PHE A 85 -0.41 0.53 5.16
CA PHE A 85 -0.65 1.97 5.28
C PHE A 85 -1.91 2.31 6.09
N LEU A 86 -2.99 1.54 5.93
CA LEU A 86 -4.18 1.75 6.73
C LEU A 86 -3.88 1.47 8.21
N ALA A 87 -3.12 0.41 8.50
CA ALA A 87 -2.67 0.08 9.83
C ALA A 87 -1.74 1.14 10.42
N SER A 88 -0.88 1.79 9.62
CA SER A 88 -0.04 2.90 10.11
C SER A 88 -0.83 4.17 10.41
N ILE A 89 -1.99 4.38 9.78
CA ILE A 89 -2.88 5.52 10.05
C ILE A 89 -3.79 5.25 11.25
N LEU A 90 -4.38 4.05 11.34
CA LEU A 90 -5.29 3.65 12.43
C LEU A 90 -4.54 3.30 13.71
N GLY A 91 -3.39 2.65 13.55
CA GLY A 91 -2.45 2.41 14.62
C GLY A 91 -1.93 3.76 15.07
N ARG A 92 -2.39 4.22 16.24
CA ARG A 92 -1.74 5.22 17.09
C ARG A 92 -0.34 4.77 17.56
N ALA A 93 0.39 4.05 16.70
CA ALA A 93 1.60 3.31 16.98
C ALA A 93 2.72 4.32 17.21
N GLY A 94 3.13 4.40 18.48
CA GLY A 94 4.10 5.35 18.95
C GLY A 94 5.42 5.27 18.20
N LYS A 95 6.03 6.46 18.07
CA LYS A 95 7.46 6.72 17.89
C LYS A 95 8.17 5.72 16.96
N ASP A 96 8.37 6.15 15.71
CA ASP A 96 9.37 5.63 14.74
C ASP A 96 8.86 4.72 13.61
N ALA A 97 7.56 4.52 13.45
CA ALA A 97 7.07 3.39 12.65
C ALA A 97 7.25 3.50 11.12
N LEU A 98 7.29 4.69 10.50
CA LEU A 98 7.42 4.81 9.03
C LEU A 98 7.93 6.21 8.62
N THR A 99 9.12 6.26 8.03
CA THR A 99 9.67 7.48 7.41
C THR A 99 8.97 7.77 6.08
N TYR A 100 8.78 9.04 5.73
CA TYR A 100 8.24 9.45 4.42
C TYR A 100 8.98 8.80 3.24
N ALA A 101 10.30 8.61 3.37
CA ALA A 101 11.13 7.92 2.38
C ALA A 101 10.65 6.48 2.11
N LEU A 102 10.32 5.70 3.16
CA LEU A 102 9.90 4.31 2.99
C LEU A 102 8.50 4.24 2.38
N GLU A 103 7.60 5.14 2.79
CA GLU A 103 6.29 5.28 2.15
C GLU A 103 6.42 5.53 0.64
N HIS A 104 7.28 6.48 0.25
CA HIS A 104 7.53 6.80 -1.15
C HIS A 104 8.18 5.65 -1.93
N ILE A 105 9.17 4.97 -1.34
CA ILE A 105 9.85 3.84 -1.99
C ILE A 105 8.84 2.71 -2.28
N CYS A 106 7.96 2.39 -1.33
CA CYS A 106 6.91 1.41 -1.54
C CYS A 106 5.93 1.82 -2.67
N LEU A 107 5.51 3.08 -2.70
CA LEU A 107 4.62 3.58 -3.75
C LEU A 107 5.29 3.60 -5.13
N ILE A 108 6.56 4.02 -5.23
CA ILE A 108 7.34 4.01 -6.48
C ILE A 108 7.52 2.58 -6.98
N THR A 109 7.81 1.63 -6.08
CA THR A 109 7.95 0.21 -6.45
C THR A 109 6.64 -0.33 -7.04
N LEU A 110 5.49 -0.06 -6.40
CA LEU A 110 4.18 -0.42 -6.94
C LEU A 110 3.91 0.25 -8.28
N TRP A 111 4.29 1.53 -8.42
CA TRP A 111 4.11 2.28 -9.65
C TRP A 111 4.84 1.64 -10.84
N ILE A 112 6.09 1.22 -10.65
CA ILE A 112 6.88 0.54 -11.68
C ILE A 112 6.26 -0.81 -12.03
N LEU A 113 5.88 -1.62 -11.04
CA LEU A 113 5.27 -2.93 -11.26
C LEU A 113 3.96 -2.84 -12.07
N PHE A 114 3.09 -1.87 -11.74
CA PHE A 114 1.86 -1.65 -12.51
C PHE A 114 2.13 -1.12 -13.93
N LEU A 115 3.15 -0.28 -14.11
CA LEU A 115 3.53 0.25 -15.42
C LEU A 115 4.07 -0.87 -16.34
N VAL A 116 5.00 -1.69 -15.84
CA VAL A 116 5.59 -2.80 -16.59
C VAL A 116 4.52 -3.84 -16.93
N GLY A 117 3.73 -4.27 -15.94
CA GLY A 117 2.65 -5.25 -16.17
C GLY A 117 1.63 -4.77 -17.20
N SER A 118 1.22 -3.49 -17.13
CA SER A 118 0.27 -2.90 -18.09
C SER A 118 0.87 -2.74 -19.50
N GLY A 119 2.14 -2.35 -19.59
CA GLY A 119 2.84 -2.19 -20.86
C GLY A 119 3.05 -3.52 -21.58
N VAL A 120 3.54 -4.53 -20.87
CA VAL A 120 3.73 -5.88 -21.42
C VAL A 120 2.38 -6.49 -21.82
N PHE A 121 1.33 -6.34 -21.00
CA PHE A 121 0.00 -6.82 -21.34
C PHE A 121 -0.55 -6.15 -22.62
N THR A 122 -0.39 -4.83 -22.74
CA THR A 122 -0.87 -4.07 -23.91
C THR A 122 -0.13 -4.44 -25.19
N SER A 123 1.19 -4.69 -25.11
CA SER A 123 1.99 -5.09 -26.29
C SER A 123 1.68 -6.50 -26.79
N ARG A 124 1.36 -7.44 -25.89
CA ARG A 124 0.99 -8.82 -26.27
C ARG A 124 -0.39 -8.88 -26.92
N TRP A 125 -1.30 -8.00 -26.52
CA TRP A 125 -2.70 -8.03 -26.94
C TRP A 125 -3.12 -6.68 -27.52
N THR A 126 -2.55 -6.30 -28.66
CA THR A 126 -2.84 -5.01 -29.33
C THR A 126 -4.17 -4.99 -30.09
N ASN A 127 -4.58 -6.13 -30.68
CA ASN A 127 -5.70 -6.22 -31.62
C ASN A 127 -6.91 -7.03 -31.07
N LEU A 128 -7.41 -6.74 -29.87
CA LEU A 128 -8.64 -7.40 -29.37
C LEU A 128 -9.94 -6.88 -29.99
N GLY A 129 -9.89 -5.79 -30.76
CA GLY A 129 -11.09 -5.14 -31.32
C GLY A 129 -11.96 -6.09 -32.14
N TRP A 130 -11.33 -6.98 -32.92
CA TRP A 130 -12.03 -7.99 -33.73
C TRP A 130 -12.80 -9.00 -32.87
N CYS A 131 -12.21 -9.47 -31.77
CA CYS A 131 -12.76 -10.59 -30.99
C CYS A 131 -13.85 -10.16 -29.98
N ARG A 132 -14.04 -8.85 -29.78
CA ARG A 132 -14.95 -8.28 -28.77
C ARG A 132 -16.41 -8.71 -28.93
N GLY A 133 -16.88 -8.88 -30.17
CA GLY A 133 -18.27 -9.21 -30.48
C GLY A 133 -18.63 -10.68 -30.25
N SER A 134 -17.72 -11.60 -30.57
CA SER A 134 -18.04 -13.04 -30.63
C SER A 134 -17.69 -13.82 -29.37
N TYR A 135 -16.69 -13.40 -28.59
CA TYR A 135 -16.14 -14.21 -27.50
C TYR A 135 -16.11 -13.48 -26.15
N LYS A 136 -16.59 -14.15 -25.10
CA LYS A 136 -16.58 -13.62 -23.71
C LYS A 136 -15.15 -13.39 -23.18
N ILE A 137 -14.19 -14.21 -23.58
CA ILE A 137 -12.79 -14.14 -23.15
C ILE A 137 -12.15 -12.80 -23.54
N CYS A 138 -12.42 -12.32 -24.75
CA CYS A 138 -11.85 -11.06 -25.24
C CYS A 138 -12.35 -9.85 -24.44
N ARG A 139 -13.61 -9.87 -23.96
CA ARG A 139 -14.14 -8.84 -23.04
C ARG A 139 -13.43 -8.85 -21.69
N ILE A 140 -13.11 -10.04 -21.17
CA ILE A 140 -12.39 -10.18 -19.88
C ILE A 140 -10.96 -9.65 -20.01
N LEU A 141 -10.25 -10.01 -21.08
CA LEU A 141 -8.89 -9.51 -21.35
C LEU A 141 -8.85 -7.99 -21.45
N GLU A 142 -9.83 -7.41 -22.13
CA GLU A 142 -9.95 -5.96 -22.25
C GLU A 142 -10.25 -5.30 -20.90
N ALA A 143 -11.12 -5.90 -20.08
CA ALA A 143 -11.38 -5.42 -18.73
C ALA A 143 -10.10 -5.44 -17.88
N ILE A 144 -9.32 -6.52 -17.91
CA ILE A 144 -8.04 -6.61 -17.20
C ILE A 144 -7.10 -5.49 -17.65
N LYS A 145 -7.01 -5.22 -18.96
CA LYS A 145 -6.21 -4.10 -19.50
C LYS A 145 -6.68 -2.75 -18.93
N ALA A 146 -7.98 -2.48 -18.99
CA ALA A 146 -8.53 -1.21 -18.54
C ALA A 146 -8.28 -1.00 -17.04
N PHE A 147 -8.54 -2.03 -16.22
CA PHE A 147 -8.32 -1.95 -14.78
C PHE A 147 -6.83 -1.83 -14.41
N SER A 148 -5.91 -2.45 -15.15
CA SER A 148 -4.48 -2.31 -14.86
C SER A 148 -3.99 -0.87 -15.07
N TRP A 149 -4.44 -0.21 -16.14
CA TRP A 149 -4.17 1.21 -16.40
C TRP A 149 -4.83 2.14 -15.37
N ILE A 150 -6.05 1.83 -14.93
CA ILE A 150 -6.72 2.57 -13.85
C ILE A 150 -5.94 2.43 -12.54
N CYS A 151 -5.48 1.24 -12.18
CA CYS A 151 -4.66 1.04 -10.97
C CYS A 151 -3.34 1.80 -11.05
N TRP A 152 -2.68 1.82 -12.21
CA TRP A 152 -1.49 2.65 -12.41
C TRP A 152 -1.79 4.15 -12.21
N ALA A 153 -2.89 4.65 -12.78
CA ALA A 153 -3.33 6.04 -12.60
C ALA A 153 -3.76 6.36 -11.15
N LEU A 154 -4.30 5.41 -10.41
CA LEU A 154 -4.61 5.59 -8.99
C LEU A 154 -3.33 5.70 -8.16
N VAL A 155 -2.31 4.87 -8.45
CA VAL A 155 -1.01 4.93 -7.77
C VAL A 155 -0.29 6.25 -8.08
N THR A 156 -0.36 6.78 -9.30
CA THR A 156 0.20 8.12 -9.59
C THR A 156 -0.48 9.21 -8.76
N LEU A 157 -1.80 9.18 -8.63
CA LEU A 157 -2.55 10.14 -7.81
C LEU A 157 -2.20 10.03 -6.31
N LEU A 158 -1.96 8.81 -5.81
CA LEU A 158 -1.47 8.58 -4.44
C LEU A 158 -0.08 9.19 -4.23
N ILE A 159 0.86 8.96 -5.15
CA ILE A 159 2.20 9.57 -5.11
C ILE A 159 2.09 11.09 -5.11
N LEU A 160 1.32 11.68 -6.04
CA LEU A 160 1.13 13.13 -6.11
C LEU A 160 0.52 13.70 -4.83
N SER A 161 -0.45 13.00 -4.24
CA SER A 161 -1.07 13.42 -2.98
C SER A 161 -0.09 13.38 -1.81
N SER A 162 0.78 12.36 -1.75
CA SER A 162 1.84 12.25 -0.75
C SER A 162 2.90 13.36 -0.92
N LEU A 163 3.34 13.65 -2.15
CA LEU A 163 4.23 14.78 -2.45
C LEU A 163 3.61 16.12 -2.04
N TYR A 164 2.34 16.35 -2.39
CA TYR A 164 1.64 17.59 -2.09
C TYR A 164 1.59 17.85 -0.57
N ASN A 165 1.27 16.82 0.22
CA ASN A 165 1.28 16.90 1.68
C ASN A 165 2.67 17.22 2.24
N MET A 166 3.74 16.62 1.67
CA MET A 166 5.12 16.91 2.05
C MET A 166 5.51 18.37 1.76
N ILE A 167 5.15 18.89 0.58
CA ILE A 167 5.42 20.28 0.18
C ILE A 167 4.70 21.26 1.11
N GLN A 168 3.41 21.00 1.41
CA GLN A 168 2.65 21.85 2.32
C GLN A 168 3.24 21.90 3.74
N ARG A 169 3.79 20.78 4.22
CA ARG A 169 4.37 20.68 5.56
C ARG A 169 5.82 21.17 5.65
N ARG A 170 6.48 21.44 4.51
CA ARG A 170 7.93 21.74 4.42
C ARG A 170 8.78 20.75 5.22
N SER A 171 8.36 19.48 5.30
CA SER A 171 9.07 18.45 6.05
C SER A 171 10.22 17.87 5.20
N GLY A 172 11.35 17.58 5.84
CA GLY A 172 12.45 16.87 5.18
C GLY A 172 12.07 15.42 4.87
N TRP A 173 12.72 14.80 3.89
CA TRP A 173 12.46 13.40 3.49
C TRP A 173 12.66 12.37 4.61
N TRP A 174 13.46 12.73 5.63
CA TRP A 174 13.77 11.92 6.80
C TRP A 174 12.89 12.21 8.00
N SER A 175 12.00 13.20 7.93
CA SER A 175 11.05 13.47 9.01
C SER A 175 10.03 12.33 9.13
N ALA A 176 9.55 12.11 10.36
CA ALA A 176 8.48 11.17 10.63
C ALA A 176 7.21 11.59 9.87
N ALA A 177 6.52 10.61 9.26
CA ALA A 177 5.27 10.85 8.54
C ALA A 177 4.10 11.20 9.47
N ASP A 178 4.24 10.89 10.77
CA ASP A 178 3.27 11.26 11.79
C ASP A 178 3.31 12.76 12.04
N GLY A 179 2.16 13.42 11.92
CA GLY A 179 1.99 14.87 12.06
C GLY A 179 2.27 15.44 13.45
N ARG A 180 2.94 14.69 14.33
CA ARG A 180 3.60 15.25 15.50
C ARG A 180 4.71 16.16 14.99
N LYS A 181 4.37 17.46 14.91
CA LYS A 181 5.32 18.50 15.28
C LYS A 181 6.06 17.95 16.49
N GLU A 182 7.36 17.76 16.37
CA GLU A 182 8.20 17.86 17.55
C GLU A 182 7.73 19.15 18.23
N ARG A 183 6.97 19.01 19.31
CA ARG A 183 7.21 19.89 20.44
C ARG A 183 8.63 19.55 20.81
N GLU A 184 9.57 20.17 20.10
CA GLU A 184 10.83 20.51 20.71
C GLU A 184 10.45 21.06 22.09
N PRO A 185 10.93 20.46 23.19
CA PRO A 185 11.20 21.26 24.35
C PRO A 185 12.37 22.14 23.92
N SER A 186 12.09 23.18 23.13
CA SER A 186 13.04 24.25 22.87
C SER A 186 13.11 25.01 24.19
N GLY A 187 13.96 24.45 25.07
CA GLY A 187 14.54 25.10 26.22
C GLY A 187 15.36 26.28 25.72
N SER A 188 14.66 27.36 25.44
CA SER A 188 15.10 28.73 25.73
C SER A 188 14.01 29.42 26.58
N GLY A 189 13.34 28.64 27.43
CA GLY A 189 12.67 29.18 28.59
C GLY A 189 13.72 29.32 29.68
N SER A 190 14.21 30.54 29.91
CA SER A 190 14.82 30.93 31.18
C SER A 190 13.80 30.65 32.30
N TYR A 191 13.78 29.42 32.81
CA TYR A 191 13.24 29.20 34.14
C TYR A 191 14.20 29.89 35.09
N PRO A 192 13.77 30.89 35.89
CA PRO A 192 14.65 31.47 36.89
C PRO A 192 15.04 30.33 37.82
N GLU A 193 16.34 30.06 37.84
CA GLU A 193 16.98 29.19 38.80
C GLU A 193 16.57 29.70 40.18
N THR A 194 15.65 28.98 40.83
CA THR A 194 15.30 29.23 42.22
C THR A 194 16.49 28.74 43.03
N ARG A 195 17.48 29.62 43.14
CA ARG A 195 18.62 29.48 44.03
C ARG A 195 18.03 29.30 45.43
N ALA A 196 18.01 28.06 45.89
CA ALA A 196 17.80 27.77 47.30
C ALA A 196 18.98 28.38 48.04
N THR A 197 18.80 29.63 48.49
CA THR A 197 19.65 30.27 49.47
C THR A 197 19.59 29.40 50.70
N THR A 198 20.59 28.53 50.83
CA THR A 198 20.89 27.85 52.09
C THR A 198 21.38 28.95 53.02
N THR A 199 20.44 29.56 53.74
CA THR A 199 20.73 30.46 54.85
C THR A 199 21.39 29.62 55.92
N THR A 200 22.72 29.70 55.98
CA THR A 200 23.53 29.26 57.11
C THR A 200 23.12 30.11 58.31
N THR A 201 22.19 29.60 59.12
CA THR A 201 21.87 30.17 60.43
C THR A 201 23.05 29.89 61.35
N ALA A 202 23.88 30.90 61.57
CA ALA A 202 24.91 30.92 62.59
C ALA A 202 24.24 30.85 63.97
N SER A 203 24.60 29.82 64.76
CA SER A 203 24.26 29.71 66.17
C SER A 203 25.02 30.77 66.96
N HIS A 204 24.32 31.82 67.35
CA HIS A 204 24.79 32.82 68.32
C HIS A 204 24.85 32.17 69.71
N THR A 205 26.07 32.12 70.26
CA THR A 205 26.36 31.67 71.64
C THR A 205 26.12 32.85 72.59
N GLU A 206 25.23 32.69 73.57
CA GLU A 206 25.04 33.66 74.66
C GLU A 206 25.74 33.15 75.94
N PRO A 207 26.57 33.97 76.61
CA PRO A 207 27.27 33.58 77.82
C PRO A 207 26.43 33.83 79.08
N LEU A 208 26.32 32.80 79.93
CA LEU A 208 25.87 32.90 81.32
C LEU A 208 26.93 33.65 82.15
N THR A 209 26.59 34.84 82.63
CA THR A 209 27.29 35.49 83.73
C THR A 209 26.51 35.32 85.03
N ALA A 210 27.19 34.64 85.97
CA ALA A 210 27.19 34.72 87.43
C ALA A 210 25.97 35.28 88.18
#